data_AF-A0A2W6YMY0-F1
#
_entry.id   AF-A0A2W6YMY0-F1
#
_cell.length_a   1.000
_cell.length_b   1.000
_cell.length_c   1.000
_cell.angle_alpha   90.00
_cell.angle_beta   90.00
_cell.angle_gamma   90.00
#
_symmetry.space_group_name_H-M   'P 1'
#
loop_
_entity.id
_entity.type
_entity.pdbx_description
1 polymer ?
#
loop_
_entity_poly.entity_id
_entity_poly.type
_entity_poly.pdbx_seq_one_letter_code
_entity_poly.pdbx_strand_id
1 'polypeptide(L)'
;MSRFIESIKVEDQKIFLKELHQKRMNDTFSNFGEVCKIDIYSLFLNLEHDEDGLYKFRIEYDLENNFKTQTIPYAISELDDFELVIDDEIYYSFKSADRTQLQKLKDKSHADEVIIVKNNQITDTSYSNLLFLKDKTWFTPKSYLLNGVMRQNLLQLKEIKETEITLDNIKEFTHFQLINALNDFDDMFIYPIEKIINLPKEESDLEF
;
A
#
# COMPACT_ATOMS: atom_id res chain seq x y z
N MET A 1 6.40 18.11 -14.59
CA MET A 1 7.27 16.92 -14.57
C MET A 1 6.68 15.94 -13.57
N SER A 2 6.53 14.67 -13.95
CA SER A 2 6.03 13.64 -13.04
C SER A 2 7.02 13.40 -11.91
N ARG A 3 6.51 13.35 -10.68
CA ARG A 3 7.28 13.09 -9.46
C ARG A 3 6.82 11.76 -8.88
N PHE A 4 7.74 10.99 -8.32
CA PHE A 4 7.49 9.70 -7.68
C PHE A 4 7.96 9.75 -6.23
N ILE A 5 7.47 8.83 -5.41
CA ILE A 5 7.79 8.79 -3.99
C ILE A 5 8.16 7.38 -3.52
N GLU A 6 9.14 7.33 -2.64
CA GLU A 6 9.36 6.23 -1.74
C GLU A 6 9.05 6.65 -0.31
N SER A 7 8.51 5.72 0.48
CA SER A 7 8.23 5.91 1.90
C SER A 7 8.66 4.63 2.58
N ILE A 8 9.73 4.72 3.35
CA ILE A 8 10.51 3.59 3.83
C ILE A 8 10.47 3.62 5.35
N LYS A 9 10.23 2.46 5.97
CA LYS A 9 10.32 2.31 7.42
C LYS A 9 11.78 2.39 7.85
N VAL A 10 12.03 3.29 8.79
CA VAL A 10 13.26 3.36 9.58
C VAL A 10 12.85 3.13 11.02
N GLU A 11 13.43 2.14 11.67
CA GLU A 11 13.15 1.82 13.06
C GLU A 11 14.47 1.45 13.75
N ASP A 12 14.75 2.10 14.87
CA ASP A 12 15.98 1.92 15.66
C ASP A 12 17.24 1.93 14.77
N GLN A 13 17.34 2.99 13.95
CA GLN A 13 18.46 3.23 13.03
C GLN A 13 18.65 2.15 11.96
N LYS A 14 17.62 1.33 11.69
CA LYS A 14 17.62 0.34 10.61
C LYS A 14 16.63 0.72 9.55
N ILE A 15 17.07 0.67 8.30
CA ILE A 15 16.20 0.84 7.12
C ILE A 15 15.66 -0.51 6.66
N PHE A 16 14.34 -0.60 6.47
CA PHE A 16 13.65 -1.84 6.12
C PHE A 16 13.35 -1.91 4.62
N LEU A 17 13.34 -3.14 4.08
CA LEU A 17 13.00 -3.45 2.68
C LEU A 17 13.74 -2.62 1.63
N LYS A 18 14.93 -2.10 1.95
CA LYS A 18 15.66 -1.13 1.11
C LYS A 18 15.90 -1.65 -0.30
N GLU A 19 16.17 -2.95 -0.47
CA GLU A 19 16.40 -3.59 -1.75
C GLU A 19 15.14 -3.59 -2.63
N LEU A 20 13.96 -3.84 -2.04
CA LEU A 20 12.69 -3.81 -2.77
C LEU A 20 12.29 -2.37 -3.13
N HIS A 21 12.56 -1.41 -2.25
CA HIS A 21 12.40 0.02 -2.56
C HIS A 21 13.31 0.46 -3.71
N GLN A 22 14.60 0.10 -3.66
CA GLN A 22 15.55 0.42 -4.73
C GLN A 22 15.13 -0.24 -6.04
N LYS A 23 14.67 -1.50 -5.99
CA LYS A 23 14.17 -2.18 -7.17
C LYS A 23 12.97 -1.45 -7.78
N ARG A 24 11.95 -1.07 -7.00
CA ARG A 24 10.79 -0.33 -7.51
C ARG A 24 11.19 1.02 -8.12
N MET A 25 12.13 1.72 -7.51
CA MET A 25 12.69 2.96 -8.05
C MET A 25 13.34 2.70 -9.41
N ASN A 26 14.24 1.71 -9.50
CA ASN A 26 14.91 1.33 -10.75
C ASN A 26 13.93 0.89 -11.84
N ASP A 27 12.91 0.10 -11.49
CA ASP A 27 11.86 -0.35 -12.41
C ASP A 27 11.08 0.86 -12.95
N THR A 28 10.78 1.84 -12.09
CA THR A 28 10.12 3.09 -12.49
C THR A 28 10.96 3.82 -13.54
N PHE A 29 12.23 4.09 -13.26
CA PHE A 29 13.13 4.73 -14.23
C PHE A 29 13.20 3.94 -15.55
N SER A 30 13.39 2.63 -15.45
CA SER A 30 13.51 1.74 -16.61
C SER A 30 12.26 1.76 -17.49
N ASN A 31 11.07 1.84 -16.89
CA ASN A 31 9.81 1.95 -17.62
C ASN A 31 9.73 3.21 -18.49
N PHE A 32 10.42 4.29 -18.11
CA PHE A 32 10.48 5.52 -18.89
C PHE A 32 11.74 5.62 -19.78
N GLY A 33 12.53 4.54 -19.88
CA GLY A 33 13.77 4.53 -20.67
C GLY A 33 14.93 5.28 -20.01
N GLU A 34 14.82 5.56 -18.70
CA GLU A 34 15.80 6.32 -17.94
C GLU A 34 16.61 5.43 -17.00
N VAL A 35 17.74 5.95 -16.52
CA VAL A 35 18.63 5.24 -15.57
C VAL A 35 18.57 5.91 -14.21
N CYS A 36 18.22 5.11 -13.18
CA CYS A 36 18.28 5.55 -11.80
C CYS A 36 19.74 5.59 -11.31
N LYS A 37 20.14 6.75 -10.79
CA LYS A 37 21.43 7.00 -10.15
C LYS A 37 21.29 7.24 -8.64
N ILE A 38 20.06 7.23 -8.14
CA ILE A 38 19.75 7.45 -6.73
C ILE A 38 19.95 6.12 -6.00
N ASP A 39 20.85 6.12 -5.01
CA ASP A 39 21.10 4.97 -4.14
C ASP A 39 20.49 5.22 -2.76
N ILE A 40 19.41 4.51 -2.45
CA ILE A 40 18.62 4.70 -1.22
C ILE A 40 19.48 4.48 0.03
N TYR A 41 20.37 3.49 0.01
CA TYR A 41 21.19 3.17 1.17
C TYR A 41 22.22 4.27 1.45
N SER A 42 22.82 4.82 0.41
CA SER A 42 23.72 5.98 0.51
C SER A 42 22.99 7.22 1.01
N LEU A 43 21.74 7.45 0.57
CA LEU A 43 20.92 8.53 1.12
C LEU A 43 20.64 8.33 2.61
N PHE A 44 20.32 7.10 3.01
CA PHE A 44 20.07 6.75 4.41
C PHE A 44 21.32 6.94 5.29
N LEU A 45 22.50 6.51 4.84
CA LEU A 45 23.76 6.70 5.59
C LEU A 45 24.15 8.16 5.80
N ASN A 46 23.68 9.06 4.93
CA ASN A 46 23.91 10.50 5.05
C ASN A 46 22.83 11.22 5.87
N LEU A 47 21.81 10.51 6.37
CA LEU A 47 20.90 11.07 7.35
C LEU A 47 21.62 11.14 8.69
N GLU A 48 21.83 12.36 9.19
CA GLU A 48 22.12 12.57 10.61
C GLU A 48 20.84 12.25 11.40
N HIS A 49 20.67 10.98 11.78
CA HIS A 49 19.53 10.51 12.54
C HIS A 49 20.00 9.61 13.68
N ASP A 50 20.15 10.22 14.86
CA ASP A 50 20.60 9.58 16.11
C ASP A 50 19.42 9.28 17.06
N GLU A 51 18.19 9.23 16.55
CA GLU A 51 17.01 9.00 17.38
C GLU A 51 16.48 7.56 17.22
N ASP A 52 16.20 6.93 18.36
CA ASP A 52 15.53 5.63 18.41
C ASP A 52 14.01 5.81 18.21
N GLY A 53 13.33 4.79 17.69
CA GLY A 53 11.90 4.83 17.39
C GLY A 53 11.55 4.67 15.91
N LEU A 54 10.26 4.82 15.60
CA LEU A 54 9.69 4.56 14.28
C LEU A 54 9.56 5.84 13.45
N TYR A 55 10.18 5.84 12.27
CA TYR A 55 10.20 6.97 11.35
C TYR A 55 9.85 6.54 9.92
N LYS A 56 9.19 7.45 9.22
CA LYS A 56 9.03 7.39 7.76
C LYS A 56 10.15 8.17 7.10
N PHE A 57 11.04 7.46 6.41
CA PHE A 57 11.99 8.06 5.49
C PHE A 57 11.34 8.20 4.10
N ARG A 58 11.00 9.43 3.72
CA ARG A 58 10.35 9.77 2.46
C ARG A 58 11.38 10.31 1.46
N ILE A 59 11.42 9.72 0.28
CA ILE A 59 12.23 10.19 -0.85
C ILE A 59 11.27 10.57 -1.97
N GLU A 60 11.31 11.82 -2.43
CA GLU A 60 10.60 12.26 -3.63
C GLU A 60 11.59 12.53 -4.75
N TYR A 61 11.33 12.00 -5.94
CA TYR A 61 12.28 12.06 -7.05
C TYR A 61 11.58 12.29 -8.39
N ASP A 62 12.34 12.77 -9.38
CA ASP A 62 11.96 12.78 -10.79
C ASP A 62 12.89 11.89 -11.63
N LEU A 63 12.58 11.79 -12.92
CA LEU A 63 13.36 10.99 -13.89
C LEU A 63 14.68 11.66 -14.30
N GLU A 64 14.90 12.93 -13.96
CA GLU A 64 16.18 13.63 -14.15
C GLU A 64 17.16 13.35 -12.99
N ASN A 65 16.79 12.44 -12.07
CA ASN A 65 17.53 12.10 -10.84
C ASN A 65 17.60 13.23 -9.81
N ASN A 66 16.74 14.26 -9.90
CA ASN A 66 16.59 15.21 -8.80
C ASN A 66 15.74 14.58 -7.69
N PHE A 67 16.15 14.73 -6.43
CA PHE A 67 15.43 14.18 -5.30
C PHE A 67 15.40 15.12 -4.09
N LYS A 68 14.45 14.85 -3.19
CA LYS A 68 14.35 15.46 -1.86
C LYS A 68 14.04 14.39 -0.84
N THR A 69 14.61 14.51 0.35
CA THR A 69 14.42 13.57 1.45
C THR A 69 13.78 14.24 2.65
N GLN A 70 12.98 13.49 3.41
CA GLN A 70 12.38 13.90 4.68
C GLN A 70 12.31 12.71 5.62
N THR A 71 12.63 12.92 6.89
CA THR A 71 12.45 11.93 7.97
C THR A 71 11.39 12.46 8.91
N ILE A 72 10.34 11.67 9.15
CA ILE A 72 9.15 12.10 9.89
C ILE A 72 8.85 11.04 10.95
N PRO A 73 8.74 11.39 12.24
CA PRO A 73 8.24 10.46 13.26
C PRO A 73 6.91 9.85 12.81
N TYR A 74 6.77 8.54 13.00
CA TYR A 74 5.61 7.81 12.50
C TYR A 74 4.92 7.04 13.61
N ALA A 75 3.59 7.12 13.61
CA ALA A 75 2.72 6.31 14.44
C ALA A 75 1.71 5.62 13.54
N ILE A 76 1.54 4.32 13.75
CA ILE A 76 0.51 3.55 13.04
C ILE A 76 -0.85 4.00 13.58
N SER A 77 -1.78 4.29 12.67
CA SER A 77 -3.13 4.72 13.02
C SER A 77 -4.07 3.53 12.99
N GLU A 78 -4.84 3.36 14.06
CA GLU A 78 -6.01 2.47 14.08
C GLU A 78 -7.13 3.12 13.26
N LEU A 79 -7.89 2.31 12.51
CA LEU A 79 -9.01 2.76 11.69
C LEU A 79 -10.31 2.16 12.21
N ASP A 80 -11.35 2.97 12.33
CA ASP A 80 -12.62 2.52 12.90
C ASP A 80 -13.51 1.81 11.88
N ASP A 81 -13.46 2.19 10.61
CA ASP A 81 -14.29 1.62 9.56
C ASP A 81 -13.71 1.81 8.14
N PHE A 82 -14.30 1.07 7.20
CA PHE A 82 -13.87 1.05 5.80
C PHE A 82 -15.06 1.08 4.85
N GLU A 83 -14.89 1.73 3.70
CA GLU A 83 -15.93 1.79 2.67
C GLU A 83 -15.41 1.23 1.34
N LEU A 84 -16.17 0.31 0.73
CA LEU A 84 -15.94 -0.13 -0.65
C LEU A 84 -16.29 1.01 -1.61
N VAL A 85 -15.34 1.43 -2.45
CA VAL A 85 -15.56 2.51 -3.43
C VAL A 85 -15.21 2.00 -4.82
N ILE A 86 -16.19 2.05 -5.73
CA ILE A 86 -16.01 1.63 -7.13
C ILE A 86 -15.37 2.75 -7.94
N ASP A 87 -14.23 2.45 -8.57
CA ASP A 87 -13.59 3.33 -9.56
C ASP A 87 -12.86 2.47 -10.61
N ASP A 88 -13.51 2.29 -11.77
CA ASP A 88 -12.97 1.48 -12.87
C ASP A 88 -11.87 2.20 -13.67
N GLU A 89 -11.77 3.52 -13.53
CA GLU A 89 -10.82 4.37 -14.26
C GLU A 89 -9.55 4.64 -13.45
N ILE A 90 -9.54 4.33 -12.16
CA ILE A 90 -8.40 4.62 -11.29
C ILE A 90 -7.12 3.99 -11.80
N TYR A 91 -6.04 4.77 -11.79
CA TYR A 91 -4.72 4.31 -12.24
C TYR A 91 -3.63 4.75 -11.27
N TYR A 92 -2.91 3.78 -10.70
CA TYR A 92 -1.81 4.04 -9.76
C TYR A 92 -0.71 2.96 -9.82
N SER A 93 -0.31 2.59 -11.04
CA SER A 93 0.71 1.54 -11.29
C SER A 93 2.11 1.92 -10.80
N PHE A 94 2.39 3.21 -10.69
CA PHE A 94 3.60 3.75 -10.08
C PHE A 94 3.26 4.45 -8.78
N LYS A 95 4.20 4.46 -7.84
CA LYS A 95 4.07 5.20 -6.59
C LYS A 95 4.31 6.70 -6.84
N SER A 96 3.38 7.32 -7.58
CA SER A 96 3.42 8.72 -7.97
C SER A 96 3.24 9.65 -6.76
N ALA A 97 3.92 10.80 -6.77
CA ALA A 97 3.69 11.87 -5.80
C ALA A 97 2.29 12.49 -5.98
N ASP A 98 1.78 12.51 -7.21
CA ASP A 98 0.40 12.91 -7.48
C ASP A 98 -0.54 11.79 -7.02
N ARG A 99 -1.32 12.11 -5.99
CA ARG A 99 -2.28 11.20 -5.34
C ARG A 99 -3.71 11.75 -5.42
N THR A 100 -3.96 12.66 -6.36
CA THR A 100 -5.24 13.39 -6.47
C THR A 100 -6.43 12.46 -6.62
N GLN A 101 -6.33 11.39 -7.42
CA GLN A 101 -7.42 10.43 -7.59
C GLN A 101 -7.71 9.66 -6.29
N LEU A 102 -6.67 9.13 -5.64
CA LEU A 102 -6.79 8.41 -4.36
C LEU A 102 -7.38 9.32 -3.27
N GLN A 103 -6.91 10.56 -3.18
CA GLN A 103 -7.41 11.53 -2.21
C GLN A 103 -8.88 11.87 -2.47
N LYS A 104 -9.28 12.04 -3.74
CA LYS A 104 -10.67 12.29 -4.11
C LYS A 104 -11.60 11.15 -3.70
N LEU A 105 -11.16 9.89 -3.80
CA LEU A 105 -11.95 8.74 -3.33
C LEU A 105 -12.09 8.76 -1.81
N LYS A 106 -10.97 9.02 -1.12
CA LYS A 106 -10.94 9.14 0.33
C LYS A 106 -11.82 10.28 0.86
N ASP A 107 -11.75 11.46 0.27
CA ASP A 107 -12.51 12.66 0.67
C ASP A 107 -14.02 12.50 0.46
N LYS A 108 -14.43 11.62 -0.46
CA LYS A 108 -15.84 11.32 -0.72
C LYS A 108 -16.40 10.25 0.20
N SER A 109 -15.53 9.47 0.84
CA SER A 109 -15.93 8.38 1.70
C SER A 109 -16.50 8.90 3.02
N HIS A 110 -17.42 8.13 3.58
CA HIS A 110 -17.93 8.35 4.93
C HIS A 110 -17.16 7.56 6.00
N ALA A 111 -16.18 6.76 5.58
CA ALA A 111 -15.36 5.93 6.44
C ALA A 111 -13.95 6.49 6.64
N ASP A 112 -13.27 5.94 7.64
CA ASP A 112 -11.89 6.22 7.97
C ASP A 112 -10.92 5.80 6.88
N GLU A 113 -11.26 4.85 6.00
CA GLU A 113 -10.47 4.45 4.82
C GLU A 113 -11.32 3.80 3.73
N VAL A 114 -10.88 3.94 2.47
CA VAL A 114 -11.53 3.30 1.33
C VAL A 114 -10.87 1.98 1.00
N ILE A 115 -11.65 1.02 0.52
CA ILE A 115 -11.19 -0.17 -0.18
C ILE A 115 -11.65 -0.03 -1.62
N ILE A 116 -10.70 0.06 -2.54
CA ILE A 116 -10.97 0.41 -3.93
C ILE A 116 -11.36 -0.86 -4.69
N VAL A 117 -12.50 -0.79 -5.36
CA VAL A 117 -13.05 -1.83 -6.23
C VAL A 117 -12.88 -1.38 -7.68
N LYS A 118 -12.25 -2.23 -8.49
CA LYS A 118 -12.01 -1.96 -9.91
C LYS A 118 -12.38 -3.18 -10.73
N ASN A 119 -13.30 -3.02 -11.67
CA ASN A 119 -13.85 -4.08 -12.52
C ASN A 119 -14.32 -5.29 -11.69
N ASN A 120 -15.13 -5.04 -10.66
CA ASN A 120 -15.60 -6.03 -9.67
C ASN A 120 -14.51 -6.69 -8.80
N GLN A 121 -13.24 -6.24 -8.90
CA GLN A 121 -12.13 -6.82 -8.13
C GLN A 121 -11.73 -5.89 -6.97
N ILE A 122 -11.48 -6.47 -5.81
CA ILE A 122 -10.87 -5.77 -4.68
C ILE A 122 -9.40 -5.49 -5.01
N THR A 123 -8.92 -4.29 -4.72
CA THR A 123 -7.56 -3.87 -5.08
C THR A 123 -6.75 -3.45 -3.85
N ASP A 124 -6.76 -2.17 -3.55
CA ASP A 124 -5.94 -1.49 -2.54
C ASP A 124 -6.82 -0.54 -1.73
N THR A 125 -6.27 -0.01 -0.65
CA THR A 125 -6.83 1.19 -0.02
C THR A 125 -6.24 2.45 -0.66
N SER A 126 -6.55 3.63 -0.12
CA SER A 126 -5.87 4.84 -0.59
C SER A 126 -4.35 4.74 -0.44
N TYR A 127 -3.79 4.03 0.54
CA TYR A 127 -2.35 4.02 0.81
C TYR A 127 -1.69 2.65 1.05
N SER A 128 -2.44 1.55 1.04
CA SER A 128 -1.94 0.21 1.38
C SER A 128 -2.44 -0.87 0.41
N ASN A 129 -1.70 -1.97 0.32
CA ASN A 129 -2.27 -3.22 -0.16
C ASN A 129 -3.12 -3.85 0.96
N LEU A 130 -3.89 -4.89 0.62
CA LEU A 130 -4.75 -5.61 1.55
C LEU A 130 -4.37 -7.08 1.64
N LEU A 131 -4.54 -7.63 2.85
CA LEU A 131 -4.56 -9.05 3.15
C LEU A 131 -5.95 -9.45 3.64
N PHE A 132 -6.40 -10.66 3.33
CA PHE A 132 -7.69 -11.22 3.74
C PHE A 132 -7.49 -12.64 4.30
N LEU A 133 -8.11 -12.92 5.44
CA LEU A 133 -7.97 -14.18 6.19
C LEU A 133 -9.11 -15.14 5.87
N LYS A 134 -8.76 -16.32 5.35
CA LYS A 134 -9.69 -17.44 5.14
C LYS A 134 -9.01 -18.76 5.55
N ASP A 135 -9.69 -19.56 6.37
CA ASP A 135 -9.20 -20.87 6.84
C ASP A 135 -7.74 -20.83 7.37
N LYS A 136 -7.44 -19.86 8.22
CA LYS A 136 -6.09 -19.61 8.81
C LYS A 136 -5.00 -19.26 7.79
N THR A 137 -5.36 -19.00 6.54
CA THR A 137 -4.44 -18.58 5.48
C THR A 137 -4.71 -17.14 5.10
N TRP A 138 -3.65 -16.35 4.99
CA TRP A 138 -3.72 -14.98 4.50
C TRP A 138 -3.54 -14.91 2.99
N PHE A 139 -4.46 -14.20 2.35
CA PHE A 139 -4.49 -13.98 0.92
C PHE A 139 -4.35 -12.51 0.59
N THR A 140 -3.75 -12.17 -0.55
CA THR A 140 -3.74 -10.79 -1.09
C THR A 140 -4.41 -10.80 -2.46
N PRO A 141 -5.14 -9.73 -2.86
CA PRO A 141 -5.70 -9.65 -4.19
C PRO A 141 -4.63 -9.75 -5.29
N LYS A 142 -4.98 -10.44 -6.39
CA LYS A 142 -4.20 -10.42 -7.64
C LYS A 142 -4.30 -9.07 -8.38
N SER A 143 -5.37 -8.33 -8.12
CA SER A 143 -5.86 -7.13 -8.82
C SER A 143 -5.35 -5.82 -8.22
N TYR A 144 -4.16 -5.79 -7.64
CA TYR A 144 -3.63 -4.57 -7.01
C TYR A 144 -3.46 -3.39 -7.99
N LEU A 145 -3.60 -2.16 -7.49
CA LEU A 145 -3.23 -0.92 -8.16
C LEU A 145 -1.71 -0.73 -8.17
N LEU A 146 -1.08 -0.95 -7.02
CA LEU A 146 0.38 -0.86 -6.85
C LEU A 146 0.90 -2.15 -6.24
N ASN A 147 1.90 -2.79 -6.87
CA ASN A 147 2.56 -3.93 -6.26
C ASN A 147 3.48 -3.46 -5.12
N GLY A 148 2.95 -3.28 -3.91
CA GLY A 148 3.69 -2.72 -2.79
C GLY A 148 4.87 -3.59 -2.37
N VAL A 149 5.90 -2.96 -1.82
CA VAL A 149 7.12 -3.67 -1.38
C VAL A 149 6.85 -4.67 -0.26
N MET A 150 5.93 -4.37 0.67
CA MET A 150 5.56 -5.29 1.74
C MET A 150 4.83 -6.50 1.18
N ARG A 151 3.85 -6.28 0.27
CA ARG A 151 3.18 -7.36 -0.47
C ARG A 151 4.17 -8.27 -1.17
N GLN A 152 5.13 -7.70 -1.90
CA GLN A 152 6.19 -8.47 -2.58
C GLN A 152 7.04 -9.28 -1.60
N ASN A 153 7.46 -8.68 -0.48
CA ASN A 153 8.24 -9.33 0.56
C ASN A 153 7.52 -10.55 1.13
N LEU A 154 6.26 -10.37 1.55
CA LEU A 154 5.45 -11.44 2.15
C LEU A 154 5.18 -12.59 1.17
N LEU A 155 4.96 -12.29 -0.11
CA LEU A 155 4.83 -13.31 -1.17
C LEU A 155 6.14 -14.09 -1.35
N GLN A 156 7.28 -13.41 -1.35
CA GLN A 156 8.60 -14.04 -1.46
C GLN A 156 8.89 -14.96 -0.25
N LEU A 157 8.49 -14.52 0.95
CA LEU A 157 8.59 -15.30 2.19
C LEU A 157 7.54 -16.43 2.29
N LYS A 158 6.56 -16.46 1.38
CA LYS A 158 5.42 -17.40 1.35
C LYS A 158 4.52 -17.32 2.59
N GLU A 159 4.46 -16.15 3.21
CA GLU A 159 3.59 -15.89 4.36
C GLU A 159 2.14 -15.60 3.93
N ILE A 160 1.97 -15.12 2.70
CA ILE A 160 0.68 -14.86 2.07
C ILE A 160 0.58 -15.52 0.68
N LYS A 161 -0.63 -15.65 0.15
CA LYS A 161 -0.89 -16.19 -1.20
C LYS A 161 -1.73 -15.23 -2.03
N GLU A 162 -1.50 -15.20 -3.34
CA GLU A 162 -2.38 -14.44 -4.23
C GLU A 162 -3.68 -15.21 -4.52
N THR A 163 -4.81 -14.52 -4.45
CA THR A 163 -6.10 -15.05 -4.91
C THR A 163 -6.92 -13.96 -5.59
N GLU A 164 -7.93 -14.38 -6.35
CA GLU A 164 -8.95 -13.48 -6.85
C GLU A 164 -9.90 -13.11 -5.71
N ILE A 165 -10.15 -11.81 -5.50
CA ILE A 165 -11.05 -11.31 -4.46
C ILE A 165 -11.98 -10.30 -5.14
N THR A 166 -13.28 -10.59 -5.14
CA THR A 166 -14.32 -9.83 -5.81
C THR A 166 -15.39 -9.39 -4.81
N LEU A 167 -16.31 -8.52 -5.22
CA LEU A 167 -17.49 -8.21 -4.39
C LEU A 167 -18.33 -9.45 -4.06
N ASP A 168 -18.35 -10.43 -4.95
CA ASP A 168 -19.11 -11.66 -4.78
C ASP A 168 -18.50 -12.57 -3.70
N ASN A 169 -17.16 -12.65 -3.64
CA ASN A 169 -16.46 -13.60 -2.77
C ASN A 169 -15.84 -12.97 -1.51
N ILE A 170 -15.86 -11.65 -1.36
CA ILE A 170 -15.23 -10.96 -0.21
C ILE A 170 -15.76 -11.45 1.15
N LYS A 171 -17.01 -11.93 1.19
CA LYS A 171 -17.64 -12.51 2.39
C LYS A 171 -17.11 -13.88 2.79
N GLU A 172 -16.38 -14.56 1.90
CA GLU A 172 -15.72 -15.82 2.23
C GLU A 172 -14.54 -15.62 3.19
N PHE A 173 -14.11 -14.37 3.39
CA PHE A 173 -13.04 -14.00 4.30
C PHE A 173 -13.61 -13.47 5.61
N THR A 174 -12.89 -13.76 6.70
CA THR A 174 -13.34 -13.42 8.06
C THR A 174 -12.76 -12.10 8.56
N HIS A 175 -11.53 -11.79 8.15
CA HIS A 175 -10.79 -10.63 8.58
C HIS A 175 -9.95 -10.09 7.43
N PHE A 176 -9.49 -8.86 7.54
CA PHE A 176 -8.54 -8.25 6.64
C PHE A 176 -7.52 -7.40 7.40
N GLN A 177 -6.42 -7.08 6.73
CA GLN A 177 -5.34 -6.25 7.26
C GLN A 177 -4.76 -5.37 6.16
N LEU A 178 -4.36 -4.17 6.54
CA LEU A 178 -3.70 -3.22 5.65
C LEU A 178 -2.19 -3.37 5.78
N ILE A 179 -1.51 -3.58 4.66
CA ILE A 179 -0.05 -3.68 4.63
C ILE A 179 0.57 -2.62 3.72
N ASN A 180 1.64 -2.00 4.20
CA ASN A 180 2.48 -1.12 3.40
C ASN A 180 3.92 -1.17 3.96
N ALA A 181 4.82 -0.30 3.51
CA ALA A 181 6.21 -0.34 3.99
C ALA A 181 6.38 0.05 5.47
N LEU A 182 5.40 0.75 6.06
CA LEU A 182 5.34 1.21 7.45
C LEU A 182 4.36 0.40 8.31
N ASN A 183 3.40 -0.27 7.68
CA ASN A 183 2.43 -1.18 8.31
C ASN A 183 2.84 -2.61 7.99
N ASP A 184 3.50 -3.26 8.96
CA ASP A 184 3.96 -4.64 8.84
C ASP A 184 2.80 -5.64 8.85
N PHE A 185 3.11 -6.90 8.54
CA PHE A 185 2.19 -8.00 8.74
C PHE A 185 2.33 -8.52 10.17
N ASP A 186 1.56 -7.92 11.08
CA ASP A 186 1.53 -8.25 12.50
C ASP A 186 0.10 -8.40 13.03
N ASP A 187 -0.03 -8.86 14.28
CA ASP A 187 -1.33 -9.09 14.91
C ASP A 187 -1.92 -7.81 15.56
N MET A 188 -1.34 -6.62 15.35
CA MET A 188 -1.82 -5.39 16.01
C MET A 188 -3.11 -4.88 15.39
N PHE A 189 -3.19 -4.86 14.06
CA PHE A 189 -4.30 -4.25 13.32
C PHE A 189 -4.95 -5.23 12.36
N ILE A 190 -5.67 -6.20 12.92
CA ILE A 190 -6.52 -7.14 12.17
C ILE A 190 -7.98 -6.72 12.33
N TYR A 191 -8.63 -6.44 11.21
CA TYR A 191 -10.00 -5.94 11.17
C TYR A 191 -10.96 -7.07 10.81
N PRO A 192 -12.06 -7.29 11.56
CA PRO A 192 -13.13 -8.19 11.13
C PRO A 192 -13.77 -7.65 9.84
N ILE A 193 -14.24 -8.53 8.95
CA ILE A 193 -14.79 -8.12 7.65
C ILE A 193 -15.97 -7.15 7.77
N GLU A 194 -16.69 -7.22 8.89
CA GLU A 194 -17.82 -6.38 9.26
C GLU A 194 -17.44 -4.91 9.51
N LYS A 195 -16.14 -4.57 9.59
CA LYS A 195 -15.66 -3.18 9.58
C LYS A 195 -15.88 -2.48 8.24
N ILE A 196 -16.22 -3.22 7.19
CA ILE A 196 -16.62 -2.67 5.88
C ILE A 196 -18.11 -2.28 5.94
N ILE A 197 -18.41 -0.98 5.97
CA ILE A 197 -19.76 -0.46 6.29
C ILE A 197 -20.81 -0.72 5.22
N ASN A 198 -20.38 -0.84 3.97
CA ASN A 198 -21.21 -1.11 2.79
C ASN A 198 -20.92 -2.47 2.17
N LEU A 199 -20.49 -3.44 3.00
CA LEU A 199 -20.37 -4.82 2.56
C LEU A 199 -21.72 -5.27 1.97
N PRO A 200 -21.75 -5.92 0.79
CA PRO A 200 -23.01 -6.42 0.20
C PRO A 200 -23.78 -7.24 1.25
N LYS A 201 -25.12 -7.24 1.32
CA LYS A 201 -25.83 -7.99 2.38
C LYS A 201 -26.33 -9.35 1.88
N GLU A 202 -26.75 -9.45 0.62
CA GLU A 202 -27.10 -10.72 -0.06
C GLU A 202 -26.60 -10.76 -1.52
N GLU A 203 -26.61 -11.92 -2.18
CA GLU A 203 -26.28 -12.06 -3.63
C GLU A 203 -27.16 -11.15 -4.52
N SER A 204 -28.34 -10.73 -4.03
CA SER A 204 -29.26 -9.84 -4.74
C SER A 204 -28.89 -8.35 -4.68
N ASP A 205 -27.90 -7.95 -3.87
CA ASP A 205 -27.46 -6.55 -3.74
C ASP A 205 -26.31 -6.19 -4.70
N LEU A 206 -25.96 -7.10 -5.63
CA LEU A 206 -24.88 -6.91 -6.61
C LEU A 206 -25.31 -6.12 -7.86
N GLU A 207 -26.53 -5.58 -7.89
CA GLU A 207 -26.98 -4.65 -8.92
C GLU A 207 -26.71 -3.20 -8.48
N PHE A 208 -25.49 -2.70 -8.73
CA PHE A 208 -25.15 -1.28 -8.70
C PHE A 208 -24.47 -0.85 -10.00
#